data_AF-M9RFS4-F1
#
_entry.id   AF-M9RFS4-F1
#
_cell.length_a   1.000
_cell.length_b   1.000
_cell.length_c   1.000
_cell.angle_alpha   90.00
_cell.angle_beta   90.00
_cell.angle_gamma   90.00
#
_symmetry.space_group_name_H-M   'P 1'
#
loop_
_entity.id
_entity.type
_entity.pdbx_description
1 polymer ?
#
loop_
_entity_poly.entity_id
_entity_poly.type
_entity_poly.pdbx_seq_one_letter_code
_entity_poly.pdbx_strand_id
1 'polypeptide(L)'
;MALPPRVYFTLHEAAARWDCTLADIAGWASVGRFDIVTAIAPVASGLQIVSGYVVVSVTDILQMFRRCGTGPTESFLRRVWPKDQEGWIMIADPADRIKVTLADLLIMAEDVHRFEADCDLLRRPASHIGSTARYDWDGMYIALMVRIHDQGLPATQAEWLGEVQDWFVASSEGGEVPDERTIRRRLTPIWKALRGSC
;
A
#
# COMPACT_ATOMS: atom_id res chain seq x y z
N MET A 1 -23.01 13.52 18.67
CA MET A 1 -23.49 12.73 17.51
C MET A 1 -22.29 12.38 16.66
N ALA A 2 -22.12 11.11 16.27
CA ALA A 2 -21.06 10.73 15.36
C ALA A 2 -21.37 11.27 13.96
N LEU A 3 -20.37 11.83 13.27
CA LEU A 3 -20.52 12.26 11.89
C LEU A 3 -20.61 11.03 10.96
N PRO A 4 -21.24 11.15 9.79
CA PRO A 4 -21.22 10.11 8.77
C PRO A 4 -19.78 9.73 8.37
N PRO A 5 -19.57 8.50 7.88
CA PRO A 5 -18.27 8.06 7.42
C PRO A 5 -17.78 8.90 6.23
N ARG A 6 -16.47 9.01 6.09
CA ARG A 6 -15.81 9.68 4.97
C ARG A 6 -16.14 8.95 3.66
N VAL A 7 -16.42 9.72 2.61
CA VAL A 7 -16.91 9.19 1.31
C VAL A 7 -15.79 9.01 0.28
N TYR A 8 -14.72 9.80 0.39
CA TYR A 8 -13.57 9.75 -0.51
C TYR A 8 -12.29 10.19 0.22
N PHE A 9 -11.15 9.88 -0.37
CA PHE A 9 -9.84 10.34 0.04
C PHE A 9 -9.16 11.04 -1.13
N THR A 10 -8.46 12.14 -0.87
CA THR A 10 -7.53 12.69 -1.85
C THR A 10 -6.36 11.73 -2.06
N LEU A 11 -5.67 11.82 -3.21
CA LEU A 11 -4.50 10.98 -3.45
C LEU A 11 -3.40 11.19 -2.39
N HIS A 12 -3.26 12.42 -1.87
CA HIS A 12 -2.29 12.73 -0.81
C HIS A 12 -2.66 12.08 0.53
N GLU A 13 -3.95 12.09 0.89
CA GLU A 13 -4.42 11.40 2.10
C GLU A 13 -4.22 9.89 2.00
N ALA A 14 -4.53 9.29 0.84
CA ALA A 14 -4.31 7.87 0.60
C ALA A 14 -2.81 7.52 0.65
N ALA A 15 -1.95 8.35 0.03
CA ALA A 15 -0.50 8.16 0.05
C ALA A 15 0.07 8.20 1.46
N ALA A 16 -0.32 9.18 2.27
CA ALA A 16 0.08 9.27 3.66
C ALA A 16 -0.44 8.10 4.50
N ARG A 17 -1.67 7.64 4.20
CA ARG A 17 -2.31 6.52 4.90
C ARG A 17 -1.65 5.18 4.62
N TRP A 18 -1.13 4.98 3.41
CA TRP A 18 -0.47 3.74 2.98
C TRP A 18 1.06 3.82 2.99
N ASP A 19 1.63 4.93 3.48
CA ASP A 19 3.07 5.20 3.50
C ASP A 19 3.74 4.94 2.13
N CYS A 20 3.13 5.48 1.06
CA CYS A 20 3.60 5.30 -0.31
C CYS A 20 3.68 6.62 -1.07
N THR A 21 4.27 6.59 -2.26
CA THR A 21 4.32 7.78 -3.13
C THR A 21 3.06 7.87 -4.00
N LEU A 22 2.74 9.08 -4.47
CA LEU A 22 1.68 9.27 -5.48
C LEU A 22 1.94 8.46 -6.77
N ALA A 23 3.21 8.22 -7.10
CA ALA A 23 3.60 7.39 -8.23
C ALA A 23 3.23 5.91 -8.04
N ASP A 24 3.29 5.40 -6.80
CA ASP A 24 2.86 4.04 -6.48
C ASP A 24 1.34 3.92 -6.63
N ILE A 25 0.58 4.89 -6.11
CA ILE A 25 -0.88 4.98 -6.28
C ILE A 25 -1.27 4.98 -7.76
N ALA A 26 -0.65 5.84 -8.57
CA ALA A 26 -0.92 5.88 -10.01
C ALA A 26 -0.53 4.55 -10.69
N GLY A 27 0.56 3.91 -10.26
CA GLY A 27 0.94 2.58 -10.72
C GLY A 27 -0.16 1.55 -10.47
N TRP A 28 -0.63 1.42 -9.23
CA TRP A 28 -1.68 0.46 -8.87
C TRP A 28 -3.01 0.73 -9.57
N ALA A 29 -3.42 2.00 -9.67
CA ALA A 29 -4.63 2.38 -10.37
C ALA A 29 -4.54 2.09 -11.88
N SER A 30 -3.38 2.30 -12.50
CA SER A 30 -3.17 2.01 -13.94
C SER A 30 -3.26 0.52 -14.30
N VAL A 31 -3.08 -0.38 -13.32
CA VAL A 31 -3.26 -1.83 -13.49
C VAL A 31 -4.59 -2.32 -12.89
N GLY A 32 -5.51 -1.40 -12.57
CA GLY A 32 -6.88 -1.73 -12.18
C GLY A 32 -7.06 -2.20 -10.74
N ARG A 33 -6.16 -1.86 -9.81
CA ARG A 33 -6.36 -2.17 -8.38
C ARG A 33 -7.51 -1.37 -7.75
N PHE A 34 -7.74 -0.16 -8.25
CA PHE A 34 -8.84 0.73 -7.90
C PHE A 34 -8.91 1.86 -8.93
N ASP A 35 -10.04 2.57 -8.95
CA ASP A 35 -10.23 3.72 -9.82
C ASP A 35 -9.80 5.02 -9.16
N ILE A 36 -9.15 5.89 -9.93
CA ILE A 36 -9.00 7.31 -9.57
C ILE A 36 -10.17 8.05 -10.19
N VAL A 37 -10.85 8.86 -9.39
CA VAL A 37 -12.03 9.63 -9.81
C VAL A 37 -11.81 11.12 -9.65
N THR A 38 -12.62 11.91 -10.36
CA THR A 38 -12.75 13.35 -10.16
C THR A 38 -14.22 13.75 -10.26
N ALA A 39 -14.59 14.86 -9.62
CA ALA A 39 -15.95 15.41 -9.72
C ALA A 39 -15.98 16.50 -10.79
N ILE A 40 -16.97 16.43 -11.68
CA ILE A 40 -17.08 17.34 -12.81
C ILE A 40 -18.44 18.04 -12.82
N ALA A 41 -18.43 19.31 -13.22
CA ALA A 41 -19.66 20.00 -13.61
C ALA A 41 -20.24 19.35 -14.88
N PRO A 42 -21.52 19.60 -15.22
CA PRO A 42 -22.11 19.10 -16.46
C PRO A 42 -21.31 19.55 -17.69
N VAL A 43 -20.81 18.57 -18.46
CA VAL A 43 -20.12 18.77 -19.73
C VAL A 43 -20.91 18.08 -20.83
N ALA A 44 -21.16 18.78 -21.93
CA ALA A 44 -21.79 18.20 -23.10
C ALA A 44 -20.76 17.37 -23.90
N SER A 45 -21.13 16.16 -24.28
CA SER A 45 -20.41 15.37 -25.27
C SER A 45 -21.40 14.83 -26.30
N GLY A 46 -21.46 15.49 -27.46
CA GLY A 46 -22.46 15.21 -28.48
C GLY A 46 -23.89 15.48 -27.96
N LEU A 47 -24.69 14.41 -27.87
CA LEU A 47 -26.07 14.46 -27.34
C LEU A 47 -26.16 14.08 -25.85
N GLN A 48 -25.04 13.73 -25.22
CA GLN A 48 -25.00 13.32 -23.82
C GLN A 48 -24.48 14.45 -22.94
N ILE A 49 -24.96 14.48 -21.69
CA ILE A 49 -24.43 15.34 -20.64
C ILE A 49 -23.78 14.42 -19.62
N VAL A 50 -22.52 14.67 -19.30
CA VAL A 50 -21.76 13.94 -18.28
C VAL A 50 -21.55 14.83 -17.07
N SER A 51 -21.82 14.33 -15.87
CA SER A 51 -21.66 15.10 -14.63
C SER A 51 -21.39 14.20 -13.43
N GLY A 52 -20.96 14.78 -12.30
CA GLY A 52 -20.74 14.04 -11.06
C GLY A 52 -19.36 13.39 -11.00
N TYR A 53 -19.26 12.26 -10.29
CA TYR A 53 -18.00 11.52 -10.21
C TYR A 53 -17.77 10.69 -11.47
N VAL A 54 -16.60 10.91 -12.07
CA VAL A 54 -16.16 10.17 -13.24
C VAL A 54 -14.79 9.55 -12.98
N VAL A 55 -14.58 8.34 -13.50
CA VAL A 55 -13.29 7.67 -13.48
C VAL A 55 -12.36 8.34 -14.47
N VAL A 56 -11.12 8.53 -14.03
CA VAL A 56 -10.03 9.16 -14.77
C VAL A 56 -9.11 8.09 -15.32
N SER A 57 -8.80 8.19 -16.62
CA SER A 57 -7.79 7.34 -17.25
C SER A 57 -6.41 7.70 -16.72
N VAL A 58 -5.85 6.87 -15.83
CA VAL A 58 -4.54 7.12 -15.21
C VAL A 58 -3.43 7.19 -16.26
N THR A 59 -3.55 6.43 -17.35
CA THR A 59 -2.59 6.50 -18.47
C THR A 59 -2.54 7.87 -19.14
N ASP A 60 -3.63 8.64 -19.08
CA ASP A 60 -3.72 9.96 -19.72
C ASP A 60 -3.06 11.03 -18.85
N ILE A 61 -2.97 10.79 -17.54
CA ILE A 61 -2.41 11.70 -16.54
C ILE A 61 -1.11 11.19 -15.91
N LEU A 62 -0.57 10.06 -16.37
CA LEU A 62 0.59 9.38 -15.76
C LEU A 62 1.81 10.29 -15.60
N GLN A 63 1.99 11.22 -16.53
CA GLN A 63 3.05 12.23 -16.49
C GLN A 63 3.02 13.13 -15.24
N MET A 64 1.85 13.34 -14.61
CA MET A 64 1.72 14.12 -13.37
C MET A 64 2.38 13.41 -12.18
N PHE A 65 2.58 12.09 -12.27
CA PHE A 65 3.05 11.24 -11.18
C PHE A 65 4.54 10.88 -11.27
N ARG A 66 5.36 11.73 -11.92
CA ARG A 66 6.81 11.50 -12.01
C ARG A 66 7.44 11.48 -10.61
N ARG A 67 8.16 10.40 -10.28
CA ARG A 67 8.84 10.23 -8.98
C ARG A 67 9.85 11.33 -8.66
N CYS A 68 10.46 11.97 -9.66
CA CYS A 68 11.39 13.07 -9.46
C CYS A 68 10.71 14.44 -9.26
N GLY A 69 9.38 14.50 -9.20
CA GLY A 69 8.62 15.74 -8.95
C GLY A 69 8.57 16.71 -10.13
N THR A 70 9.11 16.36 -11.30
CA THR A 70 9.14 17.22 -12.50
C THR A 70 7.93 17.05 -13.42
N GLY A 71 6.85 16.43 -12.91
CA GLY A 71 5.60 16.27 -13.65
C GLY A 71 4.89 17.61 -13.82
N PRO A 72 4.04 17.76 -14.86
CA PRO A 72 3.11 18.89 -14.91
C PRO A 72 2.16 18.85 -13.70
N THR A 73 1.80 20.02 -13.20
CA THR A 73 0.91 20.19 -12.05
C THR A 73 -0.58 20.07 -12.41
N GLU A 74 -0.90 20.16 -13.70
CA GLU A 74 -2.24 20.02 -14.25
C GLU A 74 -2.24 19.15 -15.51
N SER A 75 -3.40 18.57 -15.83
CA SER A 75 -3.63 17.84 -17.08
C SER A 75 -5.05 18.05 -17.58
N PHE A 76 -5.29 17.66 -18.83
CA PHE A 76 -6.59 17.76 -19.50
C PHE A 76 -7.11 16.36 -19.83
N LEU A 77 -8.23 16.00 -19.24
CA LEU A 77 -8.91 14.74 -19.52
C LEU A 77 -9.58 14.82 -20.89
N ARG A 78 -9.24 13.86 -21.75
CA ARG A 78 -9.81 13.72 -23.11
C ARG A 78 -10.93 12.69 -23.15
N ARG A 79 -11.02 11.90 -22.10
CA ARG A 79 -12.05 10.89 -21.90
C ARG A 79 -12.29 10.73 -20.41
N VAL A 80 -13.52 10.39 -20.08
CA VAL A 80 -13.96 10.09 -18.73
C VAL A 80 -14.90 8.91 -18.79
N TRP A 81 -14.99 8.16 -17.70
CA TRP A 81 -15.99 7.10 -17.57
C TRP A 81 -16.95 7.48 -16.44
N PRO A 82 -18.21 7.85 -16.76
CA PRO A 82 -19.23 8.15 -15.74
C PRO A 82 -19.56 6.92 -14.90
N LYS A 83 -19.61 7.02 -13.56
CA LYS A 83 -19.91 5.84 -12.71
C LYS A 83 -21.32 5.28 -12.93
N ASP A 84 -22.23 6.06 -13.50
CA ASP A 84 -23.62 5.70 -13.81
C ASP A 84 -23.81 5.10 -15.22
N GLN A 85 -22.77 5.06 -16.04
CA GLN A 85 -22.82 4.57 -17.43
C GLN A 85 -21.70 3.57 -17.69
N GLU A 86 -21.86 2.70 -18.68
CA GLU A 86 -20.80 1.77 -19.08
C GLU A 86 -19.95 2.37 -20.19
N GLY A 87 -18.64 2.48 -19.94
CA GLY A 87 -17.63 2.78 -20.94
C GLY A 87 -17.10 4.21 -20.92
N TRP A 88 -16.04 4.40 -21.71
CA TRP A 88 -15.36 5.69 -21.87
C TRP A 88 -16.13 6.61 -22.81
N ILE A 89 -16.40 7.82 -22.35
CA ILE A 89 -16.94 8.92 -23.16
C ILE A 89 -15.79 9.84 -23.54
N MET A 90 -15.60 10.04 -24.84
CA MET A 90 -14.62 10.97 -25.38
C MET A 90 -15.12 12.41 -25.26
N ILE A 91 -14.23 13.33 -24.89
CA ILE A 91 -14.47 14.76 -24.89
C ILE A 91 -13.75 15.33 -26.12
N ALA A 92 -14.52 15.47 -27.20
CA ALA A 92 -13.98 15.73 -28.53
C ALA A 92 -13.41 17.15 -28.64
N ASP A 93 -14.16 18.16 -28.19
CA ASP A 93 -13.73 19.56 -28.26
C ASP A 93 -12.61 19.81 -27.23
N PRO A 94 -11.43 20.30 -27.67
CA PRO A 94 -10.38 20.73 -26.74
C PRO A 94 -10.83 21.77 -25.71
N ALA A 95 -11.80 22.64 -26.05
CA ALA A 95 -12.34 23.66 -25.15
C ALA A 95 -13.17 23.06 -24.01
N ASP A 96 -13.78 21.90 -24.23
CA ASP A 96 -14.60 21.19 -23.25
C ASP A 96 -13.80 20.20 -22.40
N ARG A 97 -12.50 20.02 -22.69
CA ARG A 97 -11.65 19.11 -21.93
C ARG A 97 -11.55 19.52 -20.48
N ILE A 98 -11.66 18.53 -19.61
CA ILE A 98 -11.74 18.76 -18.18
C ILE A 98 -10.33 18.90 -17.63
N LYS A 99 -10.02 20.10 -17.12
CA LYS A 99 -8.75 20.37 -16.48
C LYS A 99 -8.76 19.79 -15.06
N VAL A 100 -7.72 19.05 -14.70
CA VAL A 100 -7.54 18.48 -13.36
C VAL A 100 -6.15 18.76 -12.82
N THR A 101 -6.07 18.94 -11.51
CA THR A 101 -4.85 18.96 -10.70
C THR A 101 -4.83 17.74 -9.79
N LEU A 102 -3.71 17.46 -9.11
CA LEU A 102 -3.65 16.38 -8.11
C LEU A 102 -4.65 16.56 -6.96
N ALA A 103 -5.08 17.79 -6.68
CA ALA A 103 -6.07 18.08 -5.63
C ALA A 103 -7.50 17.69 -6.03
N ASP A 104 -7.76 17.59 -7.33
CA ASP A 104 -9.08 17.24 -7.88
C ASP A 104 -9.26 15.71 -8.02
N LEU A 105 -8.19 14.94 -7.79
CA LEU A 105 -8.14 13.50 -7.93
C LEU A 105 -8.37 12.80 -6.59
N LEU A 106 -9.27 11.84 -6.60
CA LEU A 106 -9.78 11.17 -5.42
C LEU A 106 -9.79 9.66 -5.61
N ILE A 107 -9.84 8.93 -4.51
CA ILE A 107 -10.18 7.50 -4.46
C ILE A 107 -11.44 7.40 -3.60
N MET A 108 -12.45 6.67 -4.07
CA MET A 108 -13.66 6.46 -3.29
C MET A 108 -13.35 5.66 -2.03
N ALA A 109 -14.02 5.95 -0.92
CA ALA A 109 -13.74 5.26 0.34
C ALA A 109 -13.97 3.74 0.24
N GLU A 110 -14.94 3.31 -0.56
CA GLU A 110 -15.16 1.88 -0.87
C GLU A 110 -13.92 1.22 -1.48
N ASP A 111 -13.25 1.91 -2.40
CA ASP A 111 -12.06 1.42 -3.09
C ASP A 111 -10.85 1.39 -2.16
N VAL A 112 -10.71 2.41 -1.31
CA VAL A 112 -9.67 2.46 -0.26
C VAL A 112 -9.82 1.26 0.68
N HIS A 113 -11.02 1.04 1.22
CA HIS A 113 -11.24 -0.05 2.17
C HIS A 113 -11.08 -1.43 1.51
N ARG A 114 -11.53 -1.59 0.26
CA ARG A 114 -11.33 -2.83 -0.51
C ARG A 114 -9.85 -3.10 -0.72
N PHE A 115 -9.10 -2.10 -1.18
CA PHE A 115 -7.65 -2.23 -1.39
C PHE A 115 -6.91 -2.55 -0.10
N GLU A 116 -7.30 -1.92 1.01
CA GLU A 116 -6.73 -2.19 2.34
C GLU A 116 -6.99 -3.62 2.81
N ALA A 117 -8.18 -4.16 2.56
CA ALA A 117 -8.51 -5.54 2.87
C ALA A 117 -7.71 -6.52 1.99
N ASP A 118 -7.64 -6.25 0.68
CA ASP A 118 -6.93 -7.11 -0.28
C ASP A 118 -5.41 -7.15 -0.03
N CYS A 119 -4.84 -6.06 0.48
CA CYS A 119 -3.42 -5.92 0.77
C CYS A 119 -3.09 -6.10 2.26
N ASP A 120 -4.07 -6.42 3.11
CA ASP A 120 -3.95 -6.60 4.56
C ASP A 120 -3.28 -5.41 5.29
N LEU A 121 -3.50 -4.18 4.81
CA LEU A 121 -2.81 -2.96 5.29
C LEU A 121 -3.27 -2.49 6.68
N LEU A 122 -4.39 -3.02 7.17
CA LEU A 122 -4.95 -2.70 8.49
C LEU A 122 -4.53 -3.71 9.57
N ARG A 123 -3.97 -4.86 9.21
CA ARG A 123 -3.10 -5.57 10.14
C ARG A 123 -1.83 -4.74 10.29
N ARG A 124 -1.32 -4.63 11.53
CA ARG A 124 -0.11 -3.87 11.87
C ARG A 124 0.93 -3.97 10.74
N PRO A 125 1.57 -2.86 10.32
CA PRO A 125 2.42 -2.85 9.14
C PRO A 125 3.45 -3.97 9.26
N ALA A 126 3.43 -4.91 8.31
CA ALA A 126 4.65 -5.65 8.02
C ALA A 126 5.67 -4.59 7.62
N SER A 127 6.78 -4.52 8.34
CA SER A 127 7.74 -3.39 8.35
C SER A 127 8.49 -3.16 7.02
N HIS A 128 8.00 -3.65 5.89
CA HIS A 128 8.73 -3.70 4.63
C HIS A 128 7.85 -3.45 3.40
N ILE A 129 7.45 -2.19 3.20
CA ILE A 129 7.19 -1.68 1.85
C ILE A 129 8.56 -1.50 1.19
N GLY A 130 8.95 -2.41 0.29
CA GLY A 130 10.13 -2.24 -0.57
C GLY A 130 11.04 -3.47 -0.75
N SER A 131 10.92 -4.49 0.08
CA SER A 131 11.50 -5.83 -0.18
C SER A 131 10.84 -6.80 0.79
N THR A 132 10.25 -7.89 0.31
CA THR A 132 9.95 -9.01 1.21
C THR A 132 11.26 -9.36 1.92
N ALA A 133 11.29 -9.23 3.26
CA ALA A 133 12.45 -9.66 4.01
C ALA A 133 12.69 -11.12 3.64
N ARG A 134 13.88 -11.44 3.13
CA ARG A 134 14.22 -12.80 2.64
C ARG A 134 13.87 -13.90 3.64
N TYR A 135 13.86 -13.56 4.93
CA TYR A 135 13.47 -14.44 6.02
C TYR A 135 12.46 -13.74 6.92
N ASP A 136 11.51 -14.51 7.46
CA ASP A 136 10.52 -14.04 8.43
C ASP A 136 11.14 -13.81 9.81
N TRP A 137 11.88 -12.71 9.93
CA TRP A 137 12.50 -12.32 11.20
C TRP A 137 11.46 -11.93 12.25
N ASP A 138 10.34 -11.35 11.85
CA ASP A 138 9.30 -10.87 12.76
C ASP A 138 8.54 -12.04 13.38
N GLY A 139 8.14 -13.03 12.59
CA GLY A 139 7.56 -14.28 13.08
C GLY A 139 8.53 -15.01 14.02
N MET A 140 9.82 -15.01 13.70
CA MET A 140 10.85 -15.58 14.58
C MET A 140 10.89 -14.89 15.94
N TYR A 141 10.88 -13.55 15.98
CA TYR A 141 10.89 -12.81 17.24
C TYR A 141 9.63 -13.07 18.08
N ILE A 142 8.46 -13.17 17.45
CA ILE A 142 7.20 -13.49 18.14
C ILE A 142 7.28 -14.88 18.75
N ALA A 143 7.70 -15.89 17.99
CA ALA A 143 7.84 -17.26 18.48
C ALA A 143 8.82 -17.35 19.65
N LEU A 144 9.93 -16.61 19.60
CA LEU A 144 10.87 -16.53 20.71
C LEU A 144 10.29 -15.89 21.97
N MET A 145 9.52 -14.80 21.84
CA MET A 145 8.89 -14.15 22.99
C MET A 145 7.87 -15.07 23.67
N VAL A 146 7.02 -15.73 22.88
CA VAL A 146 6.03 -16.71 23.39
C VAL A 146 6.75 -17.87 24.08
N ARG A 147 7.77 -18.43 23.41
CA ARG A 147 8.59 -19.48 24.01
C ARG A 147 9.14 -19.02 25.36
N ILE A 148 9.87 -17.90 25.40
CA ILE A 148 10.57 -17.46 26.62
C ILE A 148 9.56 -17.21 27.75
N HIS A 149 8.36 -16.74 27.42
CA HIS A 149 7.28 -16.61 28.39
C HIS A 149 6.84 -17.96 28.97
N ASP A 150 6.67 -18.98 28.12
CA ASP A 150 6.13 -20.28 28.51
C ASP A 150 7.18 -21.21 29.16
N GLN A 151 8.43 -21.16 28.70
CA GLN A 151 9.49 -22.12 29.02
C GLN A 151 10.71 -21.48 29.71
N GLY A 152 10.74 -20.15 29.80
CA GLY A 152 11.90 -19.41 30.29
C GLY A 152 13.05 -19.32 29.30
N LEU A 153 14.18 -18.81 29.76
CA LEU A 153 15.39 -18.66 28.96
C LEU A 153 16.14 -20.01 28.81
N PRO A 154 16.66 -20.33 27.63
CA PRO A 154 17.59 -21.44 27.43
C PRO A 154 18.77 -21.43 28.39
N ALA A 155 19.32 -22.63 28.65
CA ALA A 155 20.50 -22.77 29.50
C ALA A 155 21.76 -22.23 28.78
N THR A 156 21.80 -22.26 27.45
CA THR A 156 22.91 -21.70 26.66
C THR A 156 22.45 -20.93 25.42
N GLN A 157 23.32 -20.03 24.94
CA GLN A 157 23.07 -19.32 23.68
C GLN A 157 23.09 -20.28 22.47
N ALA A 158 23.81 -21.40 22.58
CA ALA A 158 23.90 -22.41 21.53
C ALA A 158 22.59 -23.18 21.37
N GLU A 159 21.96 -23.58 22.48
CA GLU A 159 20.60 -24.17 22.47
C GLU A 159 19.60 -23.19 21.87
N TRP A 160 19.65 -21.92 22.29
CA TRP A 160 18.74 -20.91 21.76
C TRP A 160 18.89 -20.71 20.25
N LEU A 161 20.12 -20.75 19.76
CA LEU A 161 20.44 -20.66 18.33
C LEU A 161 19.89 -21.85 17.54
N GLY A 162 20.04 -23.07 18.09
CA GLY A 162 19.52 -24.30 17.48
C GLY A 162 18.00 -24.27 17.34
N GLU A 163 17.29 -23.85 18.38
CA GLU A 163 15.82 -23.75 18.32
C GLU A 163 15.32 -22.73 17.29
N VAL A 164 16.06 -21.63 17.09
CA VAL A 164 15.72 -20.65 16.06
C VAL A 164 15.96 -21.23 14.66
N GLN A 165 17.01 -22.03 14.48
CA GLN A 165 17.24 -22.75 13.23
C GLN A 165 16.12 -23.74 12.94
N ASP A 166 15.72 -24.53 13.94
CA ASP A 166 14.61 -25.48 13.81
C ASP A 166 13.29 -24.77 13.49
N TRP A 167 13.05 -23.61 14.11
CA TRP A 167 11.88 -22.78 13.81
C TRP A 167 11.87 -22.31 12.35
N PHE A 168 13.00 -21.84 11.81
CA PHE A 168 13.10 -21.44 10.40
C PHE A 168 12.91 -22.62 9.45
N VAL A 169 13.43 -23.81 9.80
CA VAL A 169 13.19 -25.04 9.04
C VAL A 169 11.71 -25.40 9.02
N ALA A 170 11.02 -25.29 10.15
CA ALA A 170 9.61 -25.62 10.26
C ALA A 170 8.67 -24.58 9.62
N SER A 171 9.07 -23.30 9.59
CA SER A 171 8.20 -22.18 9.21
C SER A 171 8.48 -21.64 7.80
N SER A 172 9.54 -22.08 7.11
CA SER A 172 9.86 -21.60 5.75
C SER A 172 9.18 -22.42 4.66
N GLU A 173 8.22 -21.80 3.95
CA GLU A 173 7.54 -22.44 2.80
C GLU A 173 8.48 -22.71 1.61
N GLY A 174 9.62 -22.00 1.53
CA GLY A 174 10.58 -22.11 0.44
C GLY A 174 11.91 -22.80 0.78
N GLY A 175 12.07 -23.32 2.01
CA GLY A 175 13.31 -23.98 2.45
C GLY A 175 14.55 -23.08 2.57
N GLU A 176 14.41 -21.76 2.38
CA GLU A 176 15.48 -20.81 2.60
C GLU A 176 15.62 -20.53 4.11
N VAL A 177 16.69 -21.06 4.71
CA VAL A 177 17.04 -20.86 6.12
C VAL A 177 18.28 -19.96 6.21
N PRO A 178 18.27 -18.90 7.05
CA PRO A 178 19.45 -18.08 7.24
C PRO A 178 20.60 -18.89 7.86
N ASP A 179 21.84 -18.56 7.49
CA ASP A 179 23.01 -19.22 8.06
C ASP A 179 23.15 -18.96 9.59
N GLU A 180 23.83 -19.88 10.28
CA GLU A 180 24.03 -19.82 11.73
C GLU A 180 24.65 -18.48 12.16
N ARG A 181 25.60 -17.96 11.38
CA ARG A 181 26.29 -16.70 11.64
C ARG A 181 25.32 -15.51 11.65
N THR A 182 24.38 -15.48 10.71
CA THR A 182 23.37 -14.44 10.56
C THR A 182 22.39 -14.46 11.72
N ILE A 183 21.92 -15.65 12.11
CA ILE A 183 21.03 -15.83 13.26
C ILE A 183 21.75 -15.44 14.55
N ARG A 184 22.97 -15.96 14.77
CA ARG A 184 23.77 -15.66 15.97
C ARG A 184 24.03 -14.17 16.14
N ARG A 185 24.31 -13.44 15.06
CA ARG A 185 24.52 -11.98 15.10
C ARG A 185 23.29 -11.24 15.62
N ARG A 186 22.08 -11.70 15.29
CA ARG A 186 20.81 -11.12 15.77
C ARG A 186 20.46 -11.53 17.20
N LEU A 187 20.76 -12.78 17.59
CA LEU A 187 20.47 -13.27 18.93
C LEU A 187 21.44 -12.75 20.00
N THR A 188 22.71 -12.51 19.66
CA THR A 188 23.74 -12.15 20.64
C THR A 188 23.41 -10.89 21.46
N PRO A 189 22.94 -9.77 20.86
CA PRO A 189 22.53 -8.59 21.63
C PRO A 189 21.38 -8.88 22.60
N ILE A 190 20.39 -9.66 22.15
CA ILE A 190 19.20 -10.01 22.96
C ILE A 190 19.60 -10.93 24.11
N TRP A 191 20.47 -11.92 23.85
CA TRP A 191 21.01 -12.82 24.86
C TRP A 191 21.73 -12.06 25.98
N LYS A 192 22.57 -11.11 25.59
CA LYS A 192 23.27 -10.24 26.54
C LYS A 192 22.31 -9.38 27.37
N ALA A 193 21.27 -8.82 26.74
CA ALA A 193 20.27 -8.02 27.45
C ALA A 193 19.47 -8.87 28.46
N LEU A 194 19.03 -10.06 28.06
CA LEU A 194 18.24 -10.96 28.90
C LEU A 194 19.04 -11.53 30.08
N ARG A 195 20.33 -11.82 29.88
CA ARG A 195 21.22 -12.32 30.96
C ARG A 195 21.87 -11.22 31.79
N GLY A 196 22.02 -10.01 31.25
CA GLY A 196 22.55 -8.85 31.96
C GLY A 196 21.51 -8.11 32.82
N SER A 197 20.24 -8.53 32.78
CA SER A 197 19.15 -8.00 33.59
C SER A 197 18.87 -8.82 34.86
N CYS A 198 19.80 -9.71 35.25
CA CYS A 198 19.81 -10.41 36.55
C CYS A 198 20.89 -9.82 37.46
#